data_AF-A0AAV8XDS3-F1
#
_entry.id   AF-A0AAV8XDS3-F1
#
_cell.length_a   1.000
_cell.length_b   1.000
_cell.length_c   1.000
_cell.angle_alpha   90.00
_cell.angle_beta   90.00
_cell.angle_gamma   90.00
#
_symmetry.space_group_name_H-M   'P 1'
#
loop_
_entity.id
_entity.type
_entity.pdbx_description
1 polymer ?
#
loop_
_entity_poly.entity_id
_entity_poly.type
_entity_poly.pdbx_seq_one_letter_code
_entity_poly.pdbx_strand_id
1 'polypeptide(L)'
;MMINQKKRRQQARLKQWTPRKNKHKRDLSYDLLYYQKSPNFCEKDQFLDVQGTTGRSCNRTSIGHDSCSNLCCGRGYNLIKQRRIERCNCKFHWCCHVECQTCSVEEWISVCK
;
A
#
# COMPACT_ATOMS: atom_id res chain seq x y z
N MET A 1 10.42 -43.50 66.52
CA MET A 1 10.82 -42.20 65.92
C MET A 1 9.87 -41.88 64.78
N MET A 2 9.50 -40.60 64.69
CA MET A 2 8.37 -40.05 63.93
C MET A 2 8.69 -39.85 62.45
N ILE A 3 7.78 -40.23 61.55
CA ILE A 3 7.50 -39.56 60.26
C ILE A 3 6.02 -39.85 59.92
N ASN A 4 5.02 -39.20 60.53
CA ASN A 4 4.38 -37.96 60.13
C ASN A 4 4.18 -37.80 58.59
N GLN A 5 2.91 -37.73 58.15
CA GLN A 5 2.29 -36.61 57.40
C GLN A 5 1.26 -37.04 56.32
N LYS A 6 -0.01 -36.90 56.70
CA LYS A 6 -1.14 -36.30 55.93
C LYS A 6 -1.35 -36.74 54.47
N LYS A 7 -2.31 -37.66 54.26
CA LYS A 7 -3.02 -37.82 52.97
C LYS A 7 -3.80 -36.53 52.64
N ARG A 8 -3.18 -35.59 51.91
CA ARG A 8 -3.87 -34.44 51.32
C ARG A 8 -4.73 -34.95 50.16
N ARG A 9 -6.05 -35.07 50.38
CA ARG A 9 -7.05 -35.10 49.31
C ARG A 9 -6.91 -33.80 48.50
N GLN A 10 -6.16 -33.83 47.41
CA GLN A 10 -6.20 -32.76 46.41
C GLN A 10 -7.23 -33.18 45.38
N GLN A 11 -8.47 -32.75 45.59
CA GLN A 11 -9.50 -32.77 44.55
C GLN A 11 -8.92 -32.01 43.35
N ALA A 12 -8.60 -32.73 42.28
CA ALA A 12 -8.26 -32.15 41.00
C ALA A 12 -9.50 -31.36 40.54
N ARG A 13 -9.42 -30.03 40.69
CA ARG A 13 -10.46 -29.11 40.23
C ARG A 13 -10.55 -29.28 38.72
N LEU A 14 -11.56 -30.01 38.25
CA LEU A 14 -11.92 -30.06 36.84
C LEU A 14 -12.01 -28.61 36.36
N LYS A 15 -11.04 -28.16 35.56
CA LYS A 15 -11.11 -26.87 34.88
C LYS A 15 -12.26 -26.98 33.91
N GLN A 16 -13.44 -26.63 34.40
CA GLN A 16 -14.65 -26.55 33.61
C GLN A 16 -14.38 -25.58 32.47
N TRP A 17 -14.34 -26.11 31.24
CA TRP A 17 -14.11 -25.33 30.04
C TRP A 17 -15.33 -24.42 29.86
N THR A 18 -15.21 -23.16 30.25
CA THR A 18 -16.23 -22.16 29.95
C THR A 18 -16.08 -21.80 28.48
N PRO A 19 -17.13 -21.93 27.65
CA PRO A 19 -17.10 -21.39 26.29
C PRO A 19 -16.74 -19.91 26.41
N ARG A 20 -15.66 -19.47 25.73
CA ARG A 20 -15.33 -18.05 25.66
C ARG A 20 -16.57 -17.33 25.17
N LYS A 21 -17.24 -16.60 26.07
CA LYS A 21 -18.45 -15.83 25.77
C LYS A 21 -18.17 -14.99 24.53
N ASN A 22 -19.01 -15.21 23.51
CA ASN A 22 -19.10 -14.52 22.23
C ASN A 22 -18.14 -13.35 22.06
N LYS A 23 -17.02 -13.57 21.34
CA LYS A 23 -16.47 -12.50 20.53
C LYS A 23 -17.57 -12.15 19.53
N HIS A 24 -18.12 -10.94 19.60
CA HIS A 24 -18.96 -10.41 18.53
C HIS A 24 -18.29 -10.73 17.19
N LYS A 25 -18.94 -11.57 16.37
CA LYS A 25 -18.45 -11.84 15.02
C LYS A 25 -18.45 -10.50 14.31
N ARG A 26 -17.27 -9.96 14.02
CA ARG A 26 -17.13 -8.74 13.24
C ARG A 26 -17.81 -9.00 11.89
N ASP A 27 -18.71 -8.11 11.49
CA ASP A 27 -19.30 -8.15 10.16
C ASP A 27 -18.22 -7.83 9.13
N LEU A 28 -18.03 -8.74 8.15
CA LEU A 28 -17.02 -8.64 7.09
C LEU A 28 -17.67 -8.32 5.75
N SER A 29 -18.97 -8.02 5.72
CA SER A 29 -19.75 -7.82 4.48
C SER A 29 -19.22 -6.69 3.59
N TYR A 30 -18.43 -5.77 4.15
CA TYR A 30 -17.80 -4.64 3.44
C TYR A 30 -16.27 -4.74 3.36
N ASP A 31 -15.67 -5.82 3.86
CA ASP A 31 -14.21 -5.99 3.87
C ASP A 31 -13.74 -6.70 2.57
N LEU A 32 -12.60 -6.28 2.00
CA LEU A 32 -11.99 -6.96 0.86
C LEU A 32 -11.23 -8.20 1.34
N LEU A 33 -11.65 -9.39 0.88
CA LEU A 33 -11.00 -10.66 1.19
C LEU A 33 -9.95 -11.01 0.12
N TYR A 34 -8.79 -11.49 0.56
CA TYR A 34 -7.75 -12.05 -0.29
C TYR A 34 -7.31 -13.40 0.27
N TYR A 35 -6.97 -14.34 -0.61
CA TYR A 35 -6.55 -15.70 -0.23
C TYR A 35 -5.06 -15.98 -0.49
N GLN A 36 -4.41 -15.13 -1.30
CA GLN A 36 -2.99 -15.21 -1.63
C GLN A 36 -2.29 -13.90 -1.30
N LYS A 37 -1.01 -13.99 -0.93
CA LYS A 37 -0.17 -12.82 -0.71
C LYS A 37 0.14 -12.16 -2.06
N SER A 38 0.21 -10.83 -2.06
CA SER A 38 0.64 -10.08 -3.24
C SER A 38 2.09 -10.43 -3.60
N PRO A 39 2.41 -10.53 -4.89
CA PRO A 39 3.79 -10.75 -5.34
C PRO A 39 4.65 -9.49 -5.14
N ASN A 40 5.93 -9.60 -5.47
CA ASN A 40 6.81 -8.44 -5.57
C ASN A 40 6.54 -7.71 -6.90
N PHE A 41 6.29 -6.40 -6.84
CA PHE A 41 6.01 -5.56 -8.02
C PHE A 41 7.20 -4.72 -8.50
N CYS A 42 8.35 -4.80 -7.82
CA CYS A 42 9.52 -3.98 -8.11
C CYS A 42 10.20 -4.36 -9.42
N GLU A 43 10.34 -5.66 -9.66
CA GLU A 43 11.02 -6.24 -10.82
C GLU A 43 10.00 -6.78 -11.81
N LYS A 44 10.39 -6.83 -13.08
CA LYS A 44 9.54 -7.40 -14.13
C LYS A 44 9.49 -8.92 -13.99
N ASP A 45 8.29 -9.47 -13.92
CA ASP A 45 8.02 -10.91 -13.96
C ASP A 45 6.91 -11.19 -14.98
N GLN A 46 7.29 -11.78 -16.11
CA GLN A 46 6.35 -12.06 -17.20
C GLN A 46 5.38 -13.21 -16.89
N PHE A 47 5.73 -14.12 -15.97
CA PHE A 47 4.85 -15.23 -15.59
C PHE A 47 3.68 -14.75 -14.72
N LEU A 48 3.94 -13.75 -13.87
CA LEU A 48 2.95 -13.13 -12.99
C LEU A 48 2.32 -11.86 -13.60
N ASP A 49 2.64 -11.53 -14.85
CA ASP A 49 2.27 -10.28 -15.54
C ASP A 49 2.60 -9.00 -14.74
N VAL A 50 3.76 -9.02 -14.09
CA VAL A 50 4.31 -7.88 -13.37
C VAL A 50 5.28 -7.13 -14.28
N GLN A 51 5.00 -5.86 -14.57
CA GLN A 51 5.87 -5.05 -15.46
C GLN A 51 7.10 -4.44 -14.75
N GLY A 52 7.14 -4.45 -13.42
CA GLY A 52 8.17 -3.79 -12.63
C GLY A 52 7.93 -2.28 -12.44
N THR A 53 8.82 -1.61 -11.71
CA THR A 53 8.70 -0.16 -11.42
C THR A 53 9.69 0.73 -12.15
N THR A 54 10.62 0.17 -12.92
CA THR A 54 11.57 0.93 -13.74
C THR A 54 10.85 1.82 -14.76
N GLY A 55 11.31 3.06 -14.91
CA GLY A 55 10.69 4.02 -15.83
C GLY A 55 9.42 4.72 -15.32
N ARG A 56 8.94 4.38 -14.10
CA ARG A 56 7.79 5.08 -13.49
C ARG A 56 8.21 6.44 -12.95
N SER A 57 7.38 7.45 -13.18
CA SER A 57 7.51 8.75 -12.49
C SER A 57 7.24 8.59 -11.00
N CYS A 58 8.09 9.20 -10.17
CA CYS A 58 8.01 9.13 -8.71
C CYS A 58 8.12 10.53 -8.12
N ASN A 59 7.58 10.73 -6.92
CA ASN A 59 7.72 11.99 -6.20
C ASN A 59 8.87 11.90 -5.17
N ARG A 60 9.90 12.75 -5.30
CA ARG A 60 11.03 12.75 -4.38
C ARG A 60 10.81 13.55 -3.09
N THR A 61 9.81 14.43 -3.05
CA THR A 61 9.50 15.25 -1.87
C THR A 61 8.48 14.59 -0.96
N SER A 62 7.77 13.55 -1.43
CA SER A 62 6.84 12.79 -0.60
C SER A 62 7.60 11.84 0.33
N ILE A 63 7.09 11.71 1.56
CA ILE A 63 7.67 10.85 2.61
C ILE A 63 6.89 9.54 2.74
N GLY A 64 5.73 9.43 2.08
CA GLY A 64 4.84 8.25 2.16
C GLY A 64 5.17 7.14 1.15
N HIS A 65 4.17 6.29 0.89
CA HIS A 65 4.27 5.17 -0.05
C HIS A 65 4.54 5.60 -1.50
N ASP A 66 4.16 6.83 -1.86
CA ASP A 66 4.42 7.40 -3.18
C ASP A 66 5.82 8.01 -3.32
N SER A 67 6.66 7.88 -2.29
CA SER A 67 8.04 8.35 -2.34
C SER A 67 8.84 7.56 -3.37
N CYS A 68 9.81 8.22 -4.02
CA CYS A 68 10.75 7.52 -4.89
C CYS A 68 11.50 6.38 -4.16
N SER A 69 11.73 6.49 -2.85
CA SER A 69 12.39 5.43 -2.08
C SER A 69 11.55 4.15 -2.06
N ASN A 70 10.23 4.27 -1.88
CA ASN A 70 9.31 3.14 -1.88
C ASN A 70 8.98 2.67 -3.30
N LEU A 71 8.61 3.59 -4.21
CA LEU A 71 8.19 3.26 -5.56
C LEU A 71 9.32 2.64 -6.40
N CYS A 72 10.54 3.13 -6.23
CA CYS A 72 11.72 2.61 -6.92
C CYS A 72 12.44 1.51 -6.12
N CYS A 73 11.84 1.02 -5.04
CA CYS A 73 12.34 -0.10 -4.22
C CYS A 73 13.80 0.06 -3.78
N GLY A 74 14.23 1.28 -3.46
CA GLY A 74 15.60 1.60 -3.05
C GLY A 74 16.64 1.67 -4.18
N ARG A 75 16.28 1.39 -5.44
CA ARG A 75 17.21 1.50 -6.61
C ARG A 75 17.60 2.94 -6.94
N GLY A 76 16.83 3.91 -6.43
CA GLY A 76 16.97 5.34 -6.72
C GLY A 76 16.24 5.77 -7.99
N TYR A 77 16.46 7.02 -8.39
CA TYR A 77 15.77 7.65 -9.52
C TYR A 77 16.72 8.53 -10.34
N ASN A 78 16.37 8.78 -11.59
CA ASN A 78 16.99 9.73 -12.50
C ASN A 78 16.12 10.99 -12.60
N LEU A 79 16.76 12.13 -12.85
CA LEU A 79 16.05 13.36 -13.21
C LEU A 79 16.15 13.54 -14.72
N ILE A 80 15.00 13.63 -15.40
CA ILE A 80 14.94 13.85 -16.84
C ILE A 80 14.14 15.12 -17.13
N LYS A 81 14.55 15.88 -18.16
CA LYS A 81 13.74 16.98 -18.66
C LYS A 81 12.63 16.42 -19.54
N GLN A 82 11.38 16.67 -19.17
CA GLN A 82 10.23 16.34 -19.96
C GLN A 82 9.60 17.62 -20.51
N ARG A 83 9.41 17.67 -21.83
CA ARG A 83 8.61 18.68 -22.49
C ARG A 83 7.17 18.18 -22.57
N ARG A 84 6.23 18.95 -22.03
CA ARG A 84 4.80 18.67 -22.09
C ARG A 84 4.09 19.80 -22.82
N ILE A 85 3.16 19.43 -23.70
CA ILE A 85 2.27 20.37 -24.35
C ILE A 85 0.97 20.39 -23.56
N GLU A 86 0.53 21.57 -23.14
CA GLU A 86 -0.69 21.76 -22.37
C GLU A 86 -1.55 22.91 -22.93
N ARG A 87 -2.82 22.92 -22.53
CA ARG A 87 -3.73 24.03 -22.84
C ARG A 87 -3.66 25.05 -21.72
N CYS A 88 -3.33 26.28 -22.07
CA CYS A 88 -3.10 27.38 -21.14
C CYS A 88 -3.94 28.59 -21.56
N ASN A 89 -4.06 29.58 -20.67
CA ASN A 89 -4.75 30.85 -20.92
C ASN A 89 -6.16 30.69 -21.52
N CYS A 90 -6.90 29.69 -21.03
CA CYS A 90 -8.23 29.37 -21.53
C CYS A 90 -9.23 30.48 -21.20
N LYS A 91 -9.99 30.93 -22.19
CA LYS A 91 -11.08 31.89 -22.06
C LYS A 91 -12.40 31.22 -22.37
N PHE A 92 -13.35 31.41 -21.46
CA PHE A 92 -14.71 30.95 -21.68
C PHE A 92 -15.47 32.03 -22.46
N HIS A 93 -16.02 31.65 -23.60
CA HIS A 93 -16.93 32.48 -24.39
C HIS A 93 -18.36 32.06 -24.05
N TRP A 94 -19.12 33.00 -23.48
CA TRP A 94 -20.49 32.73 -23.08
C TRP A 94 -21.34 32.34 -24.29
N CYS A 95 -21.92 31.13 -24.22
CA CYS A 95 -22.71 30.43 -25.23
C CYS A 95 -21.97 30.09 -26.55
N CYS A 96 -21.23 28.97 -26.66
CA CYS A 96 -20.90 27.95 -25.65
C CYS A 96 -19.53 27.27 -25.97
N HIS A 97 -18.41 28.00 -25.97
CA HIS A 97 -17.11 27.34 -26.22
C HIS A 97 -15.96 27.95 -25.40
N VAL A 98 -14.94 27.12 -25.20
CA VAL A 98 -13.69 27.51 -24.53
C VAL A 98 -12.60 27.59 -25.57
N GLU A 99 -11.94 28.74 -25.65
CA GLU A 99 -10.75 28.92 -26.48
C GLU A 99 -9.50 28.90 -25.60
N CYS A 100 -8.57 28.01 -25.89
CA CYS A 100 -7.30 27.89 -25.17
C CYS A 100 -6.11 28.01 -26.12
N GLN A 101 -5.02 28.58 -25.63
CA GLN A 101 -3.73 28.53 -26.30
C GLN A 101 -3.04 27.19 -26.02
N THR A 102 -2.10 26.82 -26.89
CA THR A 102 -1.24 25.65 -26.68
C THR A 102 0.12 26.14 -26.17
N CYS A 103 0.44 25.80 -24.92
CA CYS A 103 1.73 26.10 -24.30
C CYS A 103 2.64 24.86 -24.30
N SER A 104 3.94 25.08 -24.42
CA SER A 104 4.96 24.05 -24.18
C SER A 104 5.65 24.36 -22.87
N VAL A 105 5.57 23.44 -21.92
CA VAL A 105 6.22 23.53 -20.61
C VAL A 105 7.34 22.50 -20.56
N GLU A 106 8.51 22.91 -20.05
CA GLU A 106 9.62 21.99 -19.77
C GLU A 106 9.84 21.90 -18.26
N GLU A 107 9.80 20.69 -17.73
CA GLU A 107 9.99 20.42 -16.31
C GLU A 107 10.95 19.25 -16.07
N TRP A 108 11.56 19.23 -14.89
CA TRP A 108 12.39 18.12 -14.45
C TRP A 108 11.53 17.13 -13.67
N ILE A 109 11.37 15.92 -14.21
CA ILE A 109 10.67 14.83 -13.54
C ILE A 109 11.64 13.80 -12.97
N SER A 110 11.27 13.19 -11.85
CA SER A 110 12.01 12.06 -11.25
C SER A 110 11.43 10.73 -11.71
N VAL A 111 12.29 9.85 -12.22
CA VAL A 111 11.90 8.56 -12.81
C VAL A 111 12.72 7.42 -12.22
N CYS A 112 12.08 6.33 -11.82
CA CYS A 112 12.75 5.17 -11.25
C CYS A 112 13.78 4.56 -12.22
N LYS A 113 14.94 4.19 -11.67
CA LYS A 113 15.99 3.47 -12.39
C LYS A 113 15.58 2.03 -12.73
#